data_AF-A0A800JPI2-F1
#
_entry.id   AF-A0A800JPI2-F1
#
_cell.length_a   1.000
_cell.length_b   1.000
_cell.length_c   1.000
_cell.angle_alpha   90.00
_cell.angle_beta   90.00
_cell.angle_gamma   90.00
#
_symmetry.space_group_name_H-M   'P 1'
#
loop_
_entity.id
_entity.type
_entity.pdbx_description
1 polymer ?
#
loop_
_entity_poly.entity_id
_entity_poly.type
_entity_poly.pdbx_seq_one_letter_code
_entity_poly.pdbx_strand_id
1 'polypeptide(L)'
;MSLSRLIAVVPLLVAAGLLISDSTGLGDSPKQERLIQVAKRWNSLSPERRVELRKRFSELQDLDPAERAHMRRLVQRLQSIESGMDLTLDDSASKRLAGLDHDKRVKVLREMVAAEASSEAQALLQRLPQAVRRSMPDLPSDERRALLAKTRKSRLDRLLNAVSENPKRLGFSEREAARLLNLDEGARREALLLALKVRALKVLDAQKGPRKVGHRKRQRFEHLDPESFARAFMRYSRDHPGVLHEVIPGVAKATSVTVMLRRAIDPRAEEYLEFADDAPAIRQHKLQYRQRIRVMRVLRREHLLSSRRLSELEDAPDEEVLREATRLLAGRLLTRD
;
A
#
# COMPACT_ATOMS: atom_id res chain seq x y z
N MET A 1 3.57 21.30 -3.05
CA MET A 1 2.21 21.01 -3.57
C MET A 1 1.47 20.12 -2.59
N SER A 2 0.26 20.51 -2.15
CA SER A 2 -0.56 19.72 -1.21
C SER A 2 -1.15 18.47 -1.90
N LEU A 3 -1.13 17.33 -1.21
CA LEU A 3 -1.73 16.04 -1.62
C LEU A 3 -3.20 16.17 -2.05
N SER A 4 -3.92 17.16 -1.54
CA SER A 4 -5.31 17.47 -1.93
C SER A 4 -5.46 17.84 -3.41
N ARG A 5 -4.40 18.37 -4.07
CA ARG A 5 -4.43 18.77 -5.48
C ARG A 5 -4.21 17.59 -6.45
N LEU A 6 -3.53 16.52 -6.01
CA LEU A 6 -3.13 15.39 -6.86
C LEU A 6 -4.24 14.33 -7.00
N ILE A 7 -5.11 14.23 -6.00
CA ILE A 7 -6.11 13.14 -5.88
C ILE A 7 -7.40 13.43 -6.68
N ALA A 8 -7.66 14.69 -7.03
CA ALA A 8 -8.84 15.06 -7.82
C ALA A 8 -8.66 14.91 -9.35
N VAL A 9 -7.44 14.60 -9.82
CA VAL A 9 -7.10 14.45 -11.25
C VAL A 9 -7.26 13.01 -11.74
N VAL A 10 -7.38 12.03 -10.83
CA VAL A 10 -7.48 10.59 -11.16
C VAL A 10 -8.61 10.24 -12.15
N PRO A 11 -9.85 10.78 -12.03
CA PRO A 11 -10.91 10.48 -13.00
C PRO A 11 -10.63 11.03 -14.40
N LEU A 12 -9.83 12.10 -14.49
CA LEU A 12 -9.57 12.84 -15.72
C LEU A 12 -8.31 12.34 -16.44
N LEU A 13 -7.32 11.84 -15.70
CA LEU A 13 -6.18 11.10 -16.26
C LEU A 13 -6.59 9.77 -16.90
N VAL A 14 -7.66 9.12 -16.41
CA VAL A 14 -8.25 7.94 -17.07
C VAL A 14 -8.90 8.32 -18.41
N ALA A 15 -9.55 9.48 -18.50
CA ALA A 15 -10.13 9.97 -19.76
C ALA A 15 -9.07 10.47 -20.75
N ALA A 16 -8.03 11.18 -20.29
CA ALA A 16 -6.98 11.73 -21.14
C ALA A 16 -5.91 10.69 -21.55
N GLY A 17 -5.66 9.67 -20.72
CA GLY A 17 -4.79 8.55 -21.06
C GLY A 17 -5.35 7.66 -22.18
N LEU A 18 -6.67 7.71 -22.43
CA LEU A 18 -7.33 6.97 -23.50
C LEU A 18 -7.32 7.67 -24.86
N LEU A 19 -6.97 8.96 -24.92
CA LEU A 19 -6.94 9.75 -26.17
C LEU A 19 -5.56 9.77 -26.85
N ILE A 20 -4.54 9.11 -26.29
CA ILE A 20 -3.16 9.09 -26.84
C ILE A 20 -2.68 7.64 -27.01
N SER A 21 -3.58 6.71 -27.34
CA SER A 21 -3.19 5.36 -27.77
C SER A 21 -3.56 5.19 -29.25
N ASP A 22 -2.62 5.60 -30.10
CA ASP A 22 -2.58 5.17 -31.50
C ASP A 22 -2.33 3.66 -31.56
N SER A 23 -3.34 2.91 -32.01
CA SER A 23 -3.17 1.85 -33.01
C SER A 23 -4.52 1.24 -33.41
N THR A 24 -4.79 1.41 -34.71
CA THR A 24 -5.33 0.41 -35.65
C THR A 24 -5.67 -0.97 -35.10
N GLY A 25 -6.94 -1.35 -35.22
CA GLY A 25 -7.40 -2.73 -35.04
C GLY A 25 -8.89 -2.83 -34.73
N LEU A 26 -9.68 -3.11 -35.76
CA LEU A 26 -11.14 -3.31 -35.74
C LEU A 26 -11.62 -4.20 -34.59
N GLY A 27 -12.47 -3.63 -33.71
CA GLY A 27 -13.14 -4.32 -32.60
C GLY A 27 -13.68 -3.34 -31.54
N ASP A 28 -14.56 -2.40 -31.93
CA ASP A 28 -14.84 -1.14 -31.23
C ASP A 28 -15.81 -1.15 -30.02
N SER A 29 -16.39 -2.28 -29.62
CA SER A 29 -17.48 -2.27 -28.61
C SER A 29 -17.07 -1.81 -27.17
N PRO A 30 -15.96 -2.28 -26.56
CA PRO A 30 -15.67 -1.94 -25.15
C PRO A 30 -15.11 -0.53 -24.95
N LYS A 31 -14.43 0.03 -25.95
CA LYS A 31 -13.87 1.40 -25.88
C LYS A 31 -14.98 2.43 -26.01
N GLN A 32 -15.93 2.21 -26.92
CA GLN A 32 -17.02 3.14 -27.17
C GLN A 32 -17.98 3.21 -25.97
N GLU A 33 -18.33 2.08 -25.36
CA GLU A 33 -19.13 2.04 -24.13
C GLU A 33 -18.47 2.80 -22.98
N ARG A 34 -17.15 2.68 -22.82
CA ARG A 34 -16.40 3.42 -21.79
C ARG A 34 -16.43 4.92 -22.06
N LEU A 35 -16.27 5.36 -23.31
CA LEU A 35 -16.36 6.78 -23.68
C LEU A 35 -17.76 7.33 -23.41
N ILE A 36 -18.82 6.58 -23.72
CA ILE A 36 -20.21 6.97 -23.42
C ILE A 36 -20.41 7.09 -21.90
N GLN A 37 -19.90 6.16 -21.10
CA GLN A 37 -19.98 6.25 -19.64
C GLN A 37 -19.20 7.44 -19.06
N VAL A 38 -18.05 7.77 -19.65
CA VAL A 38 -17.27 8.95 -19.25
C VAL A 38 -18.01 10.23 -19.63
N ALA A 39 -18.58 10.32 -20.83
CA ALA A 39 -19.36 11.46 -21.29
C ALA A 39 -20.61 11.67 -20.42
N LYS A 40 -21.34 10.60 -20.08
CA LYS A 40 -22.48 10.65 -19.15
C LYS A 40 -22.06 11.18 -17.78
N ARG A 41 -20.95 10.68 -17.23
CA ARG A 41 -20.41 11.18 -15.96
C ARG A 41 -20.01 12.65 -16.04
N TRP A 42 -19.31 13.05 -17.09
CA TRP A 42 -18.94 14.46 -17.31
C TRP A 42 -20.16 15.38 -17.37
N ASN A 43 -21.20 14.95 -18.09
CA ASN A 43 -22.45 15.70 -18.23
C ASN A 43 -23.29 15.71 -16.95
N SER A 44 -23.04 14.82 -16.00
CA SER A 44 -23.67 14.86 -14.67
C SER A 44 -22.98 15.81 -13.68
N LEU A 45 -21.79 16.31 -13.99
CA LEU A 45 -21.07 17.25 -13.12
C LEU A 45 -21.67 18.65 -13.19
N SER A 46 -21.65 19.37 -12.07
CA SER A 46 -22.01 20.80 -12.00
C SER A 46 -21.08 21.64 -12.89
N PRO A 47 -21.55 22.80 -13.38
CA PRO A 47 -20.73 23.67 -14.24
C PRO A 47 -19.45 24.14 -13.55
N GLU A 48 -19.49 24.47 -12.26
CA GLU A 48 -18.32 24.86 -11.47
C GLU A 48 -17.29 23.73 -11.44
N ARG A 49 -17.77 22.49 -11.23
CA ARG A 49 -16.90 21.32 -11.19
C ARG A 49 -16.26 21.03 -12.53
N ARG A 50 -16.97 21.23 -13.64
CA ARG A 50 -16.40 21.10 -15.00
C ARG A 50 -15.31 22.13 -15.26
N VAL A 51 -15.51 23.38 -14.82
CA VAL A 51 -14.50 24.45 -14.95
C VAL A 51 -13.24 24.10 -14.13
N GLU A 52 -13.41 23.69 -12.88
CA GLU A 52 -12.30 23.27 -12.02
C GLU A 52 -11.51 22.10 -12.64
N LEU A 53 -12.22 21.11 -13.19
CA LEU A 53 -11.60 19.95 -13.84
C LEU A 53 -10.88 20.32 -15.14
N ARG A 54 -11.45 21.19 -15.97
CA ARG A 54 -10.77 21.72 -17.17
C ARG A 54 -9.49 22.47 -16.80
N LYS A 55 -9.54 23.31 -15.76
CA LYS A 55 -8.34 24.02 -15.26
C LYS A 55 -7.25 23.03 -14.86
N ARG A 56 -7.58 22.04 -14.03
CA ARG A 56 -6.63 20.99 -13.62
C ARG A 56 -6.09 20.19 -14.80
N PHE A 57 -6.90 19.97 -15.82
CA PHE A 57 -6.46 19.27 -17.02
C PHE A 57 -5.44 20.10 -17.81
N SER A 58 -5.69 21.40 -17.97
CA SER A 58 -4.73 22.33 -18.58
C SER A 58 -3.42 22.32 -17.79
N GLU A 59 -3.47 22.51 -16.47
CA GLU A 59 -2.30 22.47 -15.60
C GLU A 59 -1.49 21.16 -15.76
N LEU A 60 -2.18 20.03 -15.99
CA LEU A 60 -1.54 18.75 -16.24
C LEU A 60 -0.94 18.65 -17.64
N GLN A 61 -1.56 19.23 -18.67
CA GLN A 61 -1.03 19.29 -20.02
C GLN A 61 0.23 20.15 -20.11
N ASP A 62 0.30 21.20 -19.30
CA ASP A 62 1.42 22.13 -19.21
C ASP A 62 2.65 21.54 -18.49
N LEU A 63 2.50 20.41 -17.77
CA LEU A 63 3.63 19.71 -17.15
C LEU A 63 4.57 19.10 -18.21
N ASP A 64 5.85 19.07 -17.89
CA ASP A 64 6.84 18.43 -18.76
C ASP A 64 6.54 16.92 -18.93
N PRO A 65 7.03 16.26 -20.00
CA PRO A 65 6.81 14.83 -20.23
C PRO A 65 7.25 13.91 -19.07
N ALA A 66 8.36 14.20 -18.41
CA ALA A 66 8.88 13.46 -17.26
C ALA A 66 8.02 13.67 -15.99
N GLU A 67 7.54 14.89 -15.74
CA GLU A 67 6.60 15.21 -14.67
C GLU A 67 5.25 14.51 -14.89
N ARG A 68 4.71 14.54 -16.11
CA ARG A 68 3.50 13.79 -16.48
C ARG A 68 3.69 12.30 -16.28
N ALA A 69 4.82 11.74 -16.70
CA ALA A 69 5.15 10.33 -16.48
C ALA A 69 5.28 10.00 -14.98
N HIS A 70 5.78 10.93 -14.17
CA HIS A 70 5.82 10.78 -12.71
C HIS A 70 4.41 10.79 -12.10
N MET A 71 3.54 11.74 -12.49
CA MET A 71 2.15 11.82 -12.03
C MET A 71 1.37 10.56 -12.40
N ARG A 72 1.51 10.06 -13.63
CA ARG A 72 0.90 8.79 -14.07
C ARG A 72 1.31 7.62 -13.17
N ARG A 73 2.59 7.51 -12.84
CA ARG A 73 3.10 6.47 -11.91
C ARG A 73 2.52 6.61 -10.51
N LEU A 74 2.37 7.83 -9.99
CA LEU A 74 1.74 8.06 -8.69
C LEU A 74 0.26 7.65 -8.70
N VAL A 75 -0.48 8.01 -9.75
CA VAL A 75 -1.89 7.63 -9.89
C VAL A 75 -2.04 6.11 -9.99
N GLN A 76 -1.24 5.44 -10.84
CA GLN A 76 -1.22 3.98 -10.92
C GLN A 76 -0.91 3.34 -9.56
N ARG A 77 0.00 3.94 -8.77
CA ARG A 77 0.29 3.47 -7.42
C ARG A 77 -0.91 3.63 -6.50
N LEU A 78 -1.57 4.78 -6.49
CA LEU A 78 -2.77 5.00 -5.65
C LEU A 78 -3.91 4.06 -6.04
N GLN A 79 -4.14 3.86 -7.34
CA GLN A 79 -5.11 2.88 -7.85
C GLN A 79 -4.77 1.45 -7.42
N SER A 80 -3.48 1.07 -7.44
CA SER A 80 -3.07 -0.26 -6.95
C SER A 80 -3.21 -0.43 -5.43
N ILE A 81 -3.19 0.67 -4.67
CA ILE A 81 -3.50 0.66 -3.23
C ILE A 81 -5.01 0.46 -3.08
N GLU A 82 -5.81 1.29 -3.75
CA GLU A 82 -7.28 1.23 -3.76
C GLU A 82 -7.79 -0.17 -4.13
N SER A 83 -7.39 -0.71 -5.29
CA SER A 83 -7.75 -2.07 -5.72
C SER A 83 -7.29 -3.16 -4.76
N GLY A 84 -6.22 -2.89 -4.00
CA GLY A 84 -5.73 -3.79 -2.97
C GLY A 84 -6.51 -3.73 -1.65
N MET A 85 -7.23 -2.64 -1.37
CA MET A 85 -8.03 -2.50 -0.15
C MET A 85 -9.20 -3.49 -0.14
N ASP A 86 -9.82 -3.67 -1.29
CA ASP A 86 -10.85 -4.69 -1.51
C ASP A 86 -10.41 -6.12 -1.18
N LEU A 87 -9.09 -6.38 -1.11
CA LEU A 87 -8.53 -7.67 -0.71
C LEU A 87 -8.26 -7.76 0.79
N THR A 88 -8.08 -6.63 1.46
CA THR A 88 -7.87 -6.59 2.91
C THR A 88 -9.19 -6.57 3.66
N LEU A 89 -10.22 -5.94 3.10
CA LEU A 89 -11.55 -5.88 3.70
C LEU A 89 -12.13 -7.29 3.93
N ASP A 90 -12.77 -7.48 5.09
CA ASP A 90 -13.65 -8.62 5.32
C ASP A 90 -14.99 -8.45 4.57
N ASP A 91 -15.84 -9.49 4.60
CA ASP A 91 -17.11 -9.48 3.88
C ASP A 91 -18.10 -8.44 4.44
N SER A 92 -18.05 -8.18 5.75
CA SER A 92 -18.90 -7.18 6.41
C SER A 92 -18.50 -5.77 5.99
N ALA A 93 -17.22 -5.46 6.03
CA ALA A 93 -16.65 -4.18 5.63
C ALA A 93 -16.83 -3.94 4.14
N SER A 94 -16.64 -4.96 3.30
CA SER A 94 -16.93 -4.88 1.86
C SER A 94 -18.40 -4.54 1.59
N LYS A 95 -19.34 -5.18 2.31
CA LYS A 95 -20.77 -4.85 2.20
C LYS A 95 -21.08 -3.44 2.67
N ARG A 96 -20.49 -2.98 3.78
CA ARG A 96 -20.64 -1.61 4.28
C ARG A 96 -20.15 -0.59 3.25
N LEU A 97 -18.95 -0.78 2.72
CA LEU A 97 -18.38 0.08 1.68
C LEU A 97 -19.27 0.13 0.43
N ALA A 98 -19.83 -1.01 0.01
CA ALA A 98 -20.74 -1.08 -1.13
C ALA A 98 -22.10 -0.41 -0.88
N GLY A 99 -22.57 -0.40 0.37
CA GLY A 99 -23.82 0.24 0.80
C GLY A 99 -23.73 1.75 1.01
N LEU A 100 -22.53 2.34 1.00
CA LEU A 100 -22.37 3.79 1.06
C LEU A 100 -22.81 4.46 -0.25
N ASP A 101 -23.39 5.65 -0.14
CA ASP A 101 -23.59 6.54 -1.28
C ASP A 101 -22.26 6.83 -2.00
N HIS A 102 -22.33 7.10 -3.32
CA HIS A 102 -21.16 7.28 -4.17
C HIS A 102 -20.16 8.30 -3.60
N ASP A 103 -20.62 9.46 -3.16
CA ASP A 103 -19.75 10.54 -2.71
C ASP A 103 -19.08 10.20 -1.37
N LYS A 104 -19.85 9.60 -0.45
CA LYS A 104 -19.34 9.10 0.83
C LYS A 104 -18.31 8.00 0.61
N ARG A 105 -18.62 7.03 -0.26
CA ARG A 105 -17.73 5.92 -0.61
C ARG A 105 -16.40 6.42 -1.16
N VAL A 106 -16.44 7.35 -2.12
CA VAL A 106 -15.22 7.96 -2.70
C VAL A 106 -14.41 8.69 -1.63
N LYS A 107 -15.06 9.43 -0.73
CA LYS A 107 -14.39 10.14 0.37
C LYS A 107 -13.70 9.20 1.34
N VAL A 108 -14.40 8.17 1.82
CA VAL A 108 -13.87 7.17 2.75
C VAL A 108 -12.72 6.39 2.11
N LEU A 109 -12.87 5.95 0.85
CA LEU A 109 -11.80 5.28 0.11
C LEU A 109 -10.55 6.15 -0.03
N ARG A 110 -10.70 7.44 -0.31
CA ARG A 110 -9.55 8.37 -0.40
C ARG A 110 -8.81 8.48 0.93
N GLU A 111 -9.53 8.58 2.04
CA GLU A 111 -8.92 8.64 3.37
C GLU A 111 -8.17 7.34 3.69
N MET A 112 -8.77 6.19 3.41
CA MET A 112 -8.13 4.88 3.57
C MET A 112 -6.86 4.79 2.70
N VAL A 113 -6.95 5.11 1.41
CA VAL A 113 -5.81 5.07 0.47
C VAL A 113 -4.70 6.01 0.91
N ALA A 114 -5.04 7.21 1.39
CA ALA A 114 -4.06 8.17 1.90
C ALA A 114 -3.36 7.66 3.17
N ALA A 115 -4.10 7.04 4.09
CA ALA A 115 -3.56 6.45 5.31
C ALA A 115 -2.62 5.28 4.99
N GLU A 116 -3.03 4.38 4.11
CA GLU A 116 -2.21 3.24 3.68
C GLU A 116 -0.94 3.71 2.92
N ALA A 117 -1.06 4.68 2.02
CA ALA A 117 0.09 5.25 1.33
C ALA A 117 1.08 5.91 2.31
N SER A 118 0.58 6.58 3.34
CA SER A 118 1.41 7.19 4.39
C SER A 118 2.10 6.15 5.25
N SER A 119 1.39 5.10 5.68
CA SER A 119 1.96 3.98 6.41
C SER A 119 3.03 3.26 5.58
N GLU A 120 2.77 3.01 4.29
CA GLU A 120 3.74 2.43 3.37
C GLU A 120 4.98 3.33 3.21
N ALA A 121 4.80 4.65 3.07
CA ALA A 121 5.90 5.60 3.00
C ALA A 121 6.74 5.58 4.29
N GLN A 122 6.12 5.65 5.46
CA GLN A 122 6.81 5.59 6.74
C GLN A 122 7.52 4.25 6.93
N ALA A 123 6.89 3.13 6.56
CA ALA A 123 7.50 1.81 6.57
C ALA A 123 8.74 1.74 5.69
N LEU A 124 8.69 2.33 4.49
CA LEU A 124 9.82 2.41 3.57
C LEU A 124 10.94 3.25 4.15
N LEU A 125 10.62 4.42 4.71
CA LEU A 125 11.58 5.31 5.37
C LEU A 125 12.29 4.59 6.51
N GLN A 126 11.55 3.95 7.41
CA GLN A 126 12.11 3.26 8.57
C GLN A 126 13.04 2.10 8.21
N ARG A 127 12.89 1.50 7.02
CA ARG A 127 13.80 0.46 6.54
C ARG A 127 15.11 1.05 6.01
N LEU A 128 15.14 2.33 5.60
CA LEU A 128 16.34 2.94 5.02
C LEU A 128 17.46 2.98 6.06
N PRO A 129 18.74 2.80 5.64
CA PRO A 129 19.88 2.99 6.52
C PRO A 129 19.80 4.32 7.24
N GLN A 130 20.21 4.37 8.51
CA GLN A 130 20.07 5.58 9.34
C GLN A 130 20.77 6.79 8.70
N ALA A 131 21.95 6.59 8.09
CA ALA A 131 22.66 7.62 7.34
C ALA A 131 21.80 8.24 6.22
N VAL A 132 21.12 7.39 5.43
CA VAL A 132 20.23 7.83 4.34
C VAL A 132 19.01 8.58 4.87
N ARG A 133 18.44 8.15 6.00
CA ARG A 133 17.29 8.84 6.62
C ARG A 133 17.65 10.23 7.13
N ARG A 134 18.84 10.39 7.72
CA ARG A 134 19.30 11.66 8.29
C ARG A 134 19.64 12.68 7.23
N SER A 135 20.23 12.27 6.10
CA SER A 135 20.56 13.20 5.01
C SER A 135 19.34 13.61 4.18
N MET A 136 18.31 12.76 4.14
CA MET A 136 17.15 12.95 3.26
C MET A 136 16.43 14.31 3.38
N PRO A 137 16.13 14.83 4.57
CA PRO A 137 15.38 16.09 4.73
C PRO A 137 16.05 17.30 4.09
N ASP A 138 17.39 17.31 4.06
CA ASP A 138 18.20 18.43 3.59
C ASP A 138 18.44 18.39 2.08
N LEU A 139 18.10 17.28 1.41
CA LEU A 139 18.32 17.09 -0.01
C LEU A 139 17.17 17.65 -0.89
N PRO A 140 17.49 18.27 -2.04
CA PRO A 140 16.52 18.59 -3.08
C PRO A 140 15.70 17.38 -3.53
N SER A 141 14.53 17.61 -4.14
CA SER A 141 13.62 16.54 -4.56
C SER A 141 14.30 15.50 -5.48
N ASP A 142 15.11 15.95 -6.42
CA ASP A 142 15.74 15.05 -7.40
C ASP A 142 16.92 14.28 -6.82
N GLU A 143 17.70 14.90 -5.95
CA GLU A 143 18.76 14.21 -5.19
C GLU A 143 18.18 13.17 -4.24
N ARG A 144 17.06 13.49 -3.55
CA ARG A 144 16.33 12.49 -2.75
C ARG A 144 15.89 11.31 -3.60
N ARG A 145 15.36 11.56 -4.80
CA ARG A 145 14.93 10.50 -5.74
C ARG A 145 16.11 9.63 -6.15
N ALA A 146 17.25 10.22 -6.51
CA ALA A 146 18.46 9.50 -6.88
C ALA A 146 19.00 8.65 -5.71
N LEU A 147 19.06 9.22 -4.50
CA LEU A 147 19.50 8.51 -3.30
C LEU A 147 18.57 7.32 -2.97
N LEU A 148 17.25 7.51 -3.07
CA LEU A 148 16.27 6.44 -2.87
C LEU A 148 16.37 5.36 -3.94
N ALA A 149 16.60 5.73 -5.22
CA ALA A 149 16.79 4.77 -6.31
C ALA A 149 18.03 3.89 -6.06
N LYS A 150 19.17 4.51 -5.72
CA LYS A 150 20.41 3.81 -5.34
C LYS A 150 20.21 2.86 -4.16
N THR A 151 19.49 3.31 -3.14
CA THR A 151 19.21 2.50 -1.93
C THR A 151 18.23 1.35 -2.19
N ARG A 152 17.30 1.51 -3.14
CA ARG A 152 16.37 0.43 -3.52
C ARG A 152 17.06 -0.67 -4.32
N LYS A 153 17.91 -0.29 -5.28
CA LYS A 153 18.69 -1.23 -6.09
C LYS A 153 19.43 -2.23 -5.20
N SER A 154 20.16 -1.72 -4.19
CA SER A 154 20.91 -2.55 -3.23
C SER A 154 20.05 -3.51 -2.38
N ARG A 155 18.74 -3.32 -2.26
CA ARG A 155 17.86 -4.27 -1.54
C ARG A 155 17.36 -5.39 -2.42
N LEU A 156 16.96 -5.08 -3.65
CA LEU A 156 16.57 -6.11 -4.60
C LEU A 156 17.78 -7.00 -4.89
N ASP A 157 18.93 -6.39 -5.10
CA ASP A 157 20.20 -7.10 -5.28
C ASP A 157 20.51 -7.98 -4.07
N ARG A 158 20.30 -7.51 -2.84
CA ARG A 158 20.44 -8.35 -1.64
C ARG A 158 19.49 -9.54 -1.61
N LEU A 159 18.23 -9.37 -2.01
CA LEU A 159 17.29 -10.48 -2.07
C LEU A 159 17.71 -11.48 -3.15
N LEU A 160 18.13 -11.00 -4.31
CA LEU A 160 18.61 -11.83 -5.41
C LEU A 160 19.91 -12.57 -5.04
N ASN A 161 20.84 -11.88 -4.36
CA ASN A 161 22.04 -12.49 -3.81
C ASN A 161 21.67 -13.53 -2.75
N ALA A 162 20.71 -13.26 -1.88
CA ALA A 162 20.24 -14.26 -0.91
C ALA A 162 19.58 -15.48 -1.58
N VAL A 163 18.90 -15.30 -2.72
CA VAL A 163 18.38 -16.41 -3.55
C VAL A 163 19.53 -17.21 -4.18
N SER A 164 20.63 -16.55 -4.56
CA SER A 164 21.84 -17.21 -5.07
C SER A 164 22.58 -18.00 -3.98
N GLU A 165 22.84 -17.36 -2.85
CA GLU A 165 23.64 -17.90 -1.75
C GLU A 165 22.91 -19.02 -1.01
N ASN A 166 21.59 -18.88 -0.83
CA ASN A 166 20.79 -19.80 0.01
C ASN A 166 19.40 -20.08 -0.61
N PRO A 167 19.32 -20.64 -1.82
CA PRO A 167 18.06 -20.84 -2.53
C PRO A 167 17.07 -21.69 -1.72
N LYS A 168 17.55 -22.80 -1.14
CA LYS A 168 16.74 -23.71 -0.32
C LYS A 168 16.12 -23.02 0.89
N ARG A 169 16.86 -22.10 1.53
CA ARG A 169 16.37 -21.35 2.70
C ARG A 169 15.19 -20.46 2.33
N LEU A 170 15.20 -19.88 1.13
CA LEU A 170 14.11 -19.06 0.60
C LEU A 170 13.06 -19.88 -0.17
N GLY A 171 13.14 -21.21 -0.09
CA GLY A 171 12.21 -22.15 -0.72
C GLY A 171 12.39 -22.32 -2.23
N PHE A 172 13.48 -21.84 -2.83
CA PHE A 172 13.80 -22.04 -4.24
C PHE A 172 14.62 -23.32 -4.42
N SER A 173 14.37 -24.04 -5.50
CA SER A 173 15.27 -25.09 -5.98
C SER A 173 16.53 -24.47 -6.59
N GLU A 174 17.63 -25.22 -6.60
CA GLU A 174 18.89 -24.78 -7.24
C GLU A 174 18.69 -24.46 -8.72
N ARG A 175 17.84 -25.23 -9.42
CA ARG A 175 17.49 -24.99 -10.83
C ARG A 175 16.72 -23.68 -11.02
N GLU A 176 15.76 -23.37 -10.15
CA GLU A 176 15.01 -22.10 -10.22
C GLU A 176 15.93 -20.90 -9.95
N ALA A 177 16.79 -21.00 -8.94
CA ALA A 177 17.75 -19.95 -8.62
C ALA A 177 18.73 -19.71 -9.79
N ALA A 178 19.29 -20.78 -10.38
CA ALA A 178 20.16 -20.68 -11.55
C ALA A 178 19.45 -20.01 -12.74
N ARG A 179 18.17 -20.36 -13.00
CA ARG A 179 17.38 -19.70 -14.06
C ARG A 179 17.21 -18.20 -13.81
N LEU A 180 16.91 -17.80 -12.57
CA LEU A 180 16.77 -16.38 -12.22
C LEU A 180 18.08 -15.62 -12.43
N LEU A 181 19.22 -16.20 -12.06
CA LEU A 181 20.53 -15.54 -12.17
C LEU A 181 20.99 -15.37 -13.63
N ASN A 182 20.53 -16.21 -14.55
CA ASN A 182 20.86 -16.11 -15.97
C ASN A 182 20.02 -15.04 -16.73
N LEU A 183 19.02 -14.45 -16.09
CA LEU A 183 18.23 -13.36 -16.66
C LEU A 183 18.91 -12.00 -16.43
N ASP A 184 18.61 -11.02 -17.29
CA ASP A 184 18.94 -9.61 -17.07
C ASP A 184 18.22 -9.04 -15.85
N GLU A 185 18.65 -7.87 -15.36
CA GLU A 185 18.13 -7.26 -14.12
C GLU A 185 16.60 -7.07 -14.14
N GLY A 186 16.05 -6.65 -15.28
CA GLY A 186 14.63 -6.41 -15.45
C GLY A 186 13.83 -7.71 -15.45
N ALA A 187 14.19 -8.65 -16.32
CA ALA A 187 13.51 -9.94 -16.43
C ALA A 187 13.66 -10.78 -15.16
N ARG A 188 14.81 -10.70 -14.48
CA ARG A 188 15.06 -11.38 -13.20
C ARG A 188 14.11 -10.90 -12.11
N ARG A 189 13.87 -9.59 -12.02
CA ARG A 189 12.92 -9.02 -11.05
C ARG A 189 11.51 -9.53 -11.32
N GLU A 190 11.07 -9.48 -12.57
CA GLU A 190 9.73 -9.91 -12.96
C GLU A 190 9.53 -11.41 -12.69
N ALA A 191 10.49 -12.24 -13.09
CA ALA A 191 10.47 -13.68 -12.87
C ALA A 191 10.44 -14.03 -11.37
N LEU A 192 11.20 -13.31 -10.53
CA LEU A 192 11.16 -13.50 -9.08
C LEU A 192 9.77 -13.18 -8.51
N LEU A 193 9.17 -12.04 -8.89
CA LEU A 193 7.84 -11.65 -8.44
C LEU A 193 6.77 -12.66 -8.88
N LEU A 194 6.88 -13.18 -10.11
CA LEU A 194 5.99 -14.21 -10.62
C LEU A 194 6.12 -15.52 -9.83
N ALA A 195 7.35 -15.97 -9.56
CA ALA A 195 7.60 -17.17 -8.77
C ALA A 195 7.02 -17.04 -7.35
N LEU A 196 7.23 -15.89 -6.70
CA LEU A 196 6.64 -15.59 -5.40
C LEU A 196 5.11 -15.54 -5.45
N LYS A 197 4.52 -14.98 -6.52
CA LYS A 197 3.08 -15.00 -6.75
C LYS A 197 2.53 -16.41 -6.82
N VAL A 198 3.08 -17.26 -7.70
CA VAL A 198 2.62 -18.65 -7.87
C VAL A 198 2.68 -19.40 -6.55
N ARG A 199 3.77 -19.25 -5.79
CA ARG A 199 3.90 -19.91 -4.49
C ARG A 199 2.90 -19.39 -3.46
N ALA A 200 2.73 -18.08 -3.39
CA ALA A 200 1.76 -17.46 -2.50
C ALA A 200 0.34 -17.94 -2.78
N LEU A 201 -0.07 -18.03 -4.05
CA LEU A 201 -1.36 -18.58 -4.44
C LEU A 201 -1.54 -20.03 -3.97
N LYS A 202 -0.52 -20.89 -4.14
CA LYS A 202 -0.56 -22.28 -3.60
C LYS A 202 -0.73 -22.33 -2.09
N VAL A 203 -0.04 -21.44 -1.36
CA VAL A 203 -0.19 -21.33 0.10
C VAL A 203 -1.61 -20.91 0.47
N LEU A 204 -2.18 -19.93 -0.23
CA LEU A 204 -3.57 -19.51 0.00
C LEU A 204 -4.57 -20.64 -0.29
N ASP A 205 -4.33 -21.45 -1.33
CA ASP A 205 -5.18 -22.59 -1.69
C ASP A 205 -5.11 -23.73 -0.67
N ALA A 206 -3.96 -23.90 -0.01
CA ALA A 206 -3.75 -24.90 1.03
C ALA A 206 -4.33 -24.51 2.41
N GLN A 207 -4.70 -23.24 2.62
CA GLN A 207 -5.22 -22.76 3.90
C GLN A 207 -6.60 -23.36 4.23
N LYS A 208 -6.74 -23.82 5.47
CA LYS A 208 -7.98 -24.39 6.01
C LYS A 208 -8.52 -23.56 7.18
N GLY A 209 -9.80 -23.76 7.50
CA GLY A 209 -10.45 -23.14 8.66
C GLY A 209 -10.52 -21.61 8.59
N PRO A 210 -10.35 -20.88 9.70
CA PRO A 210 -10.54 -19.42 9.76
C PRO A 210 -9.51 -18.62 8.95
N ARG A 211 -8.45 -19.27 8.46
CA ARG A 211 -7.46 -18.64 7.57
C ARG A 211 -7.78 -18.83 6.09
N LYS A 212 -8.77 -19.65 5.74
CA LYS A 212 -9.11 -19.94 4.34
C LYS A 212 -9.51 -18.64 3.63
N VAL A 213 -8.76 -18.30 2.57
CA VAL A 213 -9.14 -17.19 1.70
C VAL A 213 -10.39 -17.57 0.91
N GLY A 214 -11.44 -16.75 0.99
CA GLY A 214 -12.65 -16.97 0.21
C GLY A 214 -12.38 -16.96 -1.30
N HIS A 215 -13.14 -17.75 -2.07
CA HIS A 215 -12.95 -17.93 -3.51
C HIS A 215 -12.84 -16.61 -4.29
N ARG A 216 -13.72 -15.65 -4.00
CA ARG A 216 -13.70 -14.32 -4.66
C ARG A 216 -12.37 -13.57 -4.42
N LYS A 217 -11.87 -13.56 -3.18
CA LYS A 217 -10.62 -12.91 -2.82
C LYS A 217 -9.42 -13.61 -3.48
N ARG A 218 -9.44 -14.95 -3.52
CA ARG A 218 -8.43 -15.76 -4.22
C ARG A 218 -8.40 -15.50 -5.72
N GLN A 219 -9.56 -15.43 -6.36
CA GLN A 219 -9.68 -15.11 -7.79
C GLN A 219 -9.13 -13.71 -8.07
N ARG A 220 -9.44 -12.71 -7.25
CA ARG A 220 -8.89 -11.36 -7.42
C ARG A 220 -7.36 -11.33 -7.33
N PHE A 221 -6.76 -12.04 -6.37
CA PHE A 221 -5.30 -12.18 -6.29
C PHE A 221 -4.69 -12.77 -7.57
N GLU A 222 -5.37 -13.70 -8.22
CA GLU A 222 -4.91 -14.33 -9.46
C GLU A 222 -4.77 -13.36 -10.62
N HIS A 223 -5.71 -12.42 -10.73
CA HIS A 223 -5.81 -11.47 -11.85
C HIS A 223 -4.88 -10.26 -11.71
N LEU A 224 -4.23 -10.07 -10.55
CA LEU A 224 -3.25 -9.00 -10.38
C LEU A 224 -1.96 -9.31 -11.13
N ASP A 225 -1.32 -8.31 -11.75
CA ASP A 225 0.05 -8.45 -12.23
C ASP A 225 1.01 -8.76 -11.06
N PRO A 226 2.22 -9.31 -11.30
CA PRO A 226 3.13 -9.73 -10.23
C PRO A 226 3.49 -8.62 -9.22
N GLU A 227 3.61 -7.37 -9.64
CA GLU A 227 3.98 -6.26 -8.75
C GLU A 227 2.80 -5.79 -7.90
N SER A 228 1.61 -5.69 -8.49
CA SER A 228 0.38 -5.41 -7.76
C SER A 228 0.02 -6.55 -6.82
N PHE A 229 0.22 -7.80 -7.24
CA PHE A 229 0.07 -8.98 -6.40
C PHE A 229 0.99 -8.90 -5.19
N ALA A 230 2.30 -8.69 -5.39
CA ALA A 230 3.26 -8.67 -4.29
C ALA A 230 2.88 -7.60 -3.25
N ARG A 231 2.48 -6.39 -3.69
CA ARG A 231 2.02 -5.33 -2.79
C ARG A 231 0.75 -5.72 -2.03
N ALA A 232 -0.26 -6.25 -2.73
CA ALA A 232 -1.50 -6.71 -2.12
C ALA A 232 -1.27 -7.87 -1.15
N PHE A 233 -0.40 -8.80 -1.48
CA PHE A 233 -0.05 -9.94 -0.64
C PHE A 233 0.74 -9.52 0.61
N MET A 234 1.62 -8.53 0.49
CA MET A 234 2.31 -7.94 1.64
C MET A 234 1.35 -7.19 2.58
N ARG A 235 0.26 -6.61 2.05
CA ARG A 235 -0.86 -6.11 2.87
C ARG A 235 -1.62 -7.26 3.54
N TYR A 236 -2.02 -8.25 2.78
CA TYR A 236 -2.77 -9.39 3.30
C TYR A 236 -2.00 -10.15 4.41
N SER A 237 -0.70 -10.40 4.23
CA SER A 237 0.15 -11.02 5.26
C SER A 237 0.40 -10.12 6.48
N ARG A 238 0.23 -8.80 6.34
CA ARG A 238 0.16 -7.87 7.49
C ARG A 238 -1.09 -8.05 8.32
N ASP A 239 -2.13 -8.73 7.87
CA ASP A 239 -3.29 -9.07 8.70
C ASP A 239 -3.26 -10.55 9.12
N HIS A 240 -2.63 -11.41 8.30
CA HIS A 240 -2.59 -12.86 8.48
C HIS A 240 -1.16 -13.32 8.83
N PRO A 241 -0.77 -13.28 10.13
CA PRO A 241 0.59 -13.58 10.52
C PRO A 241 0.95 -15.05 10.24
N GLY A 242 2.14 -15.28 9.71
CA GLY A 242 2.65 -16.60 9.34
C GLY A 242 2.55 -16.90 7.83
N VAL A 243 1.56 -16.33 7.13
CA VAL A 243 1.35 -16.60 5.70
C VAL A 243 2.57 -16.24 4.86
N LEU A 244 3.23 -15.11 5.16
CA LEU A 244 4.45 -14.73 4.43
C LEU A 244 5.61 -15.71 4.67
N HIS A 245 5.71 -16.29 5.87
CA HIS A 245 6.74 -17.26 6.21
C HIS A 245 6.51 -18.60 5.51
N GLU A 246 5.24 -18.97 5.29
CA GLU A 246 4.87 -20.16 4.49
C GLU A 246 5.26 -19.98 3.01
N VAL A 247 5.22 -18.75 2.48
CA VAL A 247 5.65 -18.44 1.11
C VAL A 247 7.16 -18.32 0.98
N ILE A 248 7.80 -17.62 1.92
CA ILE A 248 9.24 -17.38 1.92
C ILE A 248 9.77 -17.90 3.27
N PRO A 249 10.14 -19.19 3.33
CA PRO A 249 10.80 -19.73 4.50
C PRO A 249 12.03 -18.88 4.87
N GLY A 250 12.32 -18.79 6.16
CA GLY A 250 13.43 -17.97 6.66
C GLY A 250 13.14 -16.47 6.81
N VAL A 251 12.02 -15.94 6.32
CA VAL A 251 11.54 -14.61 6.73
C VAL A 251 11.04 -14.69 8.16
N ALA A 252 11.45 -13.76 9.03
CA ALA A 252 11.04 -13.76 10.43
C ALA A 252 9.50 -13.82 10.57
N LYS A 253 9.01 -14.67 11.47
CA LYS A 253 7.57 -14.79 11.72
C LYS A 253 7.00 -13.42 12.11
N ALA A 254 5.82 -13.11 11.58
CA ALA A 254 5.08 -11.87 11.83
C ALA A 254 4.65 -11.66 13.31
N THR A 255 5.07 -12.54 14.22
CA THR A 255 4.86 -12.43 15.67
C THR A 255 5.88 -11.54 16.37
N SER A 256 6.85 -10.94 15.65
CA SER A 256 7.73 -9.96 16.28
C SER A 256 6.93 -8.78 16.84
N VAL A 257 7.30 -8.31 18.03
CA VAL A 257 6.69 -7.13 18.67
C VAL A 257 6.60 -5.95 17.72
N THR A 258 7.60 -5.73 16.87
CA THR A 258 7.61 -4.67 15.85
C THR A 258 6.40 -4.74 14.91
N VAL A 259 6.01 -5.94 14.49
CA VAL A 259 4.82 -6.13 13.64
C VAL A 259 3.54 -5.89 14.42
N MET A 260 3.45 -6.39 15.66
CA MET A 260 2.27 -6.17 16.52
C MET A 260 2.06 -4.68 16.80
N LEU A 261 3.13 -3.96 17.15
CA LEU A 261 3.07 -2.54 17.45
C LEU A 261 2.72 -1.72 16.20
N ARG A 262 3.29 -2.08 15.03
CA ARG A 262 2.92 -1.45 13.76
C ARG A 262 1.44 -1.62 13.44
N ARG A 263 0.91 -2.85 13.52
CA ARG A 263 -0.53 -3.14 13.32
C ARG A 263 -1.42 -2.40 14.32
N ALA A 264 -0.91 -2.09 15.50
CA ALA A 264 -1.66 -1.33 16.51
C ALA A 264 -1.73 0.16 16.16
N ILE A 265 -0.64 0.73 15.64
CA ILE A 265 -0.54 2.13 15.21
C ILE A 265 -1.34 2.39 13.93
N ASP A 266 -1.32 1.48 12.96
CA ASP A 266 -2.01 1.70 11.69
C ASP A 266 -3.54 1.66 11.87
N PRO A 267 -4.29 2.60 11.27
CA PRO A 267 -5.75 2.56 11.29
C PRO A 267 -6.23 1.42 10.40
N ARG A 268 -7.31 0.75 10.80
CA ARG A 268 -7.85 -0.38 10.03
C ARG A 268 -8.96 0.10 9.11
N ALA A 269 -9.08 -0.57 7.97
CA ALA A 269 -10.06 -0.24 6.95
C ALA A 269 -11.50 -0.35 7.48
N GLU A 270 -11.78 -1.33 8.34
CA GLU A 270 -13.08 -1.52 8.99
C GLU A 270 -13.49 -0.33 9.85
N GLU A 271 -12.52 0.37 10.47
CA GLU A 271 -12.75 1.50 11.36
C GLU A 271 -13.14 2.75 10.59
N TYR A 272 -12.52 2.98 9.42
CA TYR A 272 -12.96 4.04 8.51
C TYR A 272 -14.41 3.86 8.07
N LEU A 273 -14.82 2.60 7.87
CA LEU A 273 -16.17 2.24 7.44
C LEU A 273 -17.19 2.30 8.59
N GLU A 274 -16.78 1.95 9.81
CA GLU A 274 -17.59 2.13 11.03
C GLU A 274 -17.93 3.61 11.26
N PHE A 275 -17.00 4.51 10.95
CA PHE A 275 -17.14 5.96 11.16
C PHE A 275 -17.38 6.72 9.85
N ALA A 276 -17.90 6.05 8.81
CA ALA A 276 -18.08 6.63 7.49
C ALA A 276 -19.02 7.84 7.47
N ASP A 277 -20.00 7.88 8.39
CA ASP A 277 -20.97 8.98 8.52
C ASP A 277 -20.45 10.17 9.34
N ASP A 278 -19.36 9.99 10.10
CA ASP A 278 -18.77 11.07 10.88
C ASP A 278 -18.09 12.12 9.99
N ALA A 279 -18.05 13.36 10.45
CA ALA A 279 -17.20 14.39 9.85
C ALA A 279 -15.71 13.98 9.93
N PRO A 280 -14.85 14.36 8.97
CA PRO A 280 -13.47 13.88 8.92
C PRO A 280 -12.65 14.09 10.20
N ALA A 281 -12.80 15.24 10.86
CA ALA A 281 -12.11 15.54 12.11
C ALA A 281 -12.57 14.62 13.26
N ILE A 282 -13.88 14.38 13.36
CA ILE A 282 -14.47 13.47 14.36
C ILE A 282 -14.03 12.04 14.09
N ARG A 283 -14.06 11.61 12.82
CA ARG A 283 -13.58 10.30 12.39
C ARG A 283 -12.13 10.09 12.77
N GLN A 284 -11.26 11.06 12.47
CA GLN A 284 -9.84 10.99 12.79
C GLN A 284 -9.60 10.83 14.29
N HIS A 285 -10.33 11.59 15.13
CA HIS A 285 -10.26 11.45 16.58
C HIS A 285 -10.69 10.05 17.05
N LYS A 286 -11.82 9.52 16.53
CA LYS A 286 -12.27 8.16 16.86
C LYS A 286 -11.26 7.08 16.41
N LEU A 287 -10.62 7.25 15.25
CA LEU A 287 -9.56 6.36 14.77
C LEU A 287 -8.34 6.38 15.71
N GLN A 288 -7.88 7.56 16.12
CA GLN A 288 -6.77 7.72 17.06
C GLN A 288 -7.07 7.04 18.40
N TYR A 289 -8.29 7.19 18.91
CA TYR A 289 -8.72 6.52 20.12
C TYR A 289 -8.68 4.98 19.98
N ARG A 290 -9.17 4.42 18.85
CA ARG A 290 -9.09 2.97 18.59
C ARG A 290 -7.63 2.49 18.48
N GLN A 291 -6.76 3.27 17.84
CA GLN A 291 -5.33 2.99 17.74
C GLN A 291 -4.68 3.00 19.13
N ARG A 292 -4.97 4.00 19.97
CA ARG A 292 -4.51 4.09 21.37
C ARG A 292 -4.81 2.81 22.13
N ILE A 293 -6.07 2.34 22.09
CA ILE A 293 -6.47 1.11 22.79
C ILE A 293 -5.63 -0.09 22.35
N ARG A 294 -5.40 -0.25 21.04
CA ARG A 294 -4.57 -1.33 20.51
C ARG A 294 -3.11 -1.19 20.93
N VAL A 295 -2.57 0.01 20.85
CA VAL A 295 -1.18 0.31 21.20
C VAL A 295 -0.96 -0.01 22.67
N MET A 296 -1.77 0.54 23.58
CA MET A 296 -1.67 0.29 25.02
C MET A 296 -1.75 -1.21 25.34
N ARG A 297 -2.62 -1.96 24.66
CA ARG A 297 -2.68 -3.42 24.79
C ARG A 297 -1.36 -4.10 24.43
N VAL A 298 -0.73 -3.70 23.32
CA VAL A 298 0.57 -4.27 22.90
C VAL A 298 1.68 -3.85 23.86
N LEU A 299 1.72 -2.57 24.28
CA LEU A 299 2.74 -2.06 25.21
C LEU A 299 2.70 -2.82 26.55
N ARG A 300 1.51 -3.08 27.09
CA ARG A 300 1.32 -3.85 28.33
C ARG A 300 1.68 -5.32 28.15
N ARG A 301 1.10 -5.98 27.13
CA ARG A 301 1.27 -7.42 26.90
C ARG A 301 2.73 -7.81 26.67
N GLU A 302 3.47 -6.98 25.94
CA GLU A 302 4.85 -7.27 25.55
C GLU A 302 5.87 -6.58 26.47
N HIS A 303 5.42 -6.00 27.59
CA HIS A 303 6.25 -5.30 28.60
C HIS A 303 7.24 -4.32 27.97
N LEU A 304 6.76 -3.47 27.06
CA LEU A 304 7.62 -2.59 26.26
C LEU A 304 8.08 -1.34 27.00
N LEU A 305 7.40 -1.00 28.10
CA LEU A 305 7.63 0.16 28.94
C LEU A 305 7.50 -0.24 30.40
N SER A 306 8.08 0.56 31.30
CA SER A 306 7.90 0.39 32.74
C SER A 306 6.44 0.65 33.15
N SER A 307 6.00 0.04 34.26
CA SER A 307 4.64 0.24 34.80
C SER A 307 4.33 1.72 35.06
N ARG A 308 5.33 2.47 35.55
CA ARG A 308 5.22 3.93 35.74
C ARG A 308 4.92 4.65 34.42
N ARG A 309 5.69 4.38 33.37
CA ARG A 309 5.48 5.04 32.07
C ARG A 309 4.16 4.62 31.42
N LEU A 310 3.73 3.38 31.61
CA LEU A 310 2.40 2.93 31.17
C LEU A 310 1.28 3.71 31.87
N SER A 311 1.38 3.92 33.18
CA SER A 311 0.43 4.75 33.94
C SER A 311 0.40 6.19 33.43
N GLU A 312 1.57 6.80 33.20
CA GLU A 312 1.63 8.16 32.62
C GLU A 312 0.95 8.25 31.24
N LEU A 313 1.13 7.22 30.40
CA LEU A 313 0.49 7.16 29.09
C LEU A 313 -1.02 6.89 29.14
N GLU A 314 -1.54 6.31 30.22
CA GLU A 314 -2.99 6.08 30.38
C GLU A 314 -3.77 7.38 30.47
N ASP A 315 -3.17 8.41 31.06
CA ASP A 315 -3.76 9.74 31.20
C ASP A 315 -3.33 10.71 30.08
N ALA A 316 -2.31 10.35 29.29
CA ALA A 316 -1.81 11.19 28.20
C ALA A 316 -2.78 11.26 27.00
N PRO A 317 -2.74 12.32 26.18
CA PRO A 317 -3.51 12.41 24.93
C PRO A 317 -3.18 11.29 23.94
N ASP A 318 -4.12 10.97 23.05
CA ASP A 318 -3.97 9.88 22.05
C ASP A 318 -2.72 10.06 21.18
N GLU A 319 -2.44 11.30 20.77
CA GLU A 319 -1.27 11.61 19.96
C GLU A 319 0.05 11.28 20.67
N GLU A 320 0.12 11.46 21.99
CA GLU A 320 1.33 11.16 22.75
C GLU A 320 1.57 9.64 22.82
N VAL A 321 0.51 8.86 23.04
CA VAL A 321 0.58 7.39 23.03
C VAL A 321 1.05 6.86 21.67
N LEU A 322 0.49 7.39 20.58
CA LEU A 322 0.89 6.99 19.22
C LEU A 322 2.31 7.43 18.89
N ARG A 323 2.74 8.61 19.37
CA ARG A 323 4.11 9.11 19.21
C ARG A 323 5.12 8.22 19.95
N GLU A 324 4.81 7.81 21.17
CA GLU A 324 5.67 6.92 21.95
C GLU A 324 5.80 5.54 21.28
N ALA A 325 4.69 4.95 20.82
CA ALA A 325 4.72 3.70 20.08
C ALA A 325 5.52 3.80 18.78
N THR A 326 5.40 4.92 18.06
CA THR A 326 6.18 5.19 16.86
C THR A 326 7.68 5.31 17.16
N ARG A 327 8.04 5.95 18.29
CA ARG A 327 9.44 6.07 18.76
C ARG A 327 10.02 4.70 19.09
N LEU A 328 9.29 3.86 19.83
CA LEU A 328 9.69 2.48 20.14
C LEU A 328 9.90 1.64 18.87
N LEU A 329 8.99 1.79 17.89
CA LEU A 329 9.10 1.12 16.60
C LEU A 329 10.37 1.54 15.85
N ALA A 330 10.72 2.83 15.88
CA ALA A 330 11.92 3.35 15.25
C ALA A 330 13.21 2.89 15.98
N GLY A 331 13.21 2.90 17.32
CA GLY A 331 14.36 2.49 18.14
C GLY A 331 14.70 1.01 18.01
N ARG A 332 13.70 0.13 18.01
CA ARG A 332 13.90 -1.34 17.84
C ARG A 332 14.37 -1.75 16.46
N LEU A 333 14.16 -0.91 15.44
CA LEU A 333 14.71 -1.14 14.11
C LEU A 333 16.19 -0.76 14.04
N LEU A 334 16.70 0.07 14.96
CA LEU A 334 18.10 0.50 15.01
C LEU A 334 19.00 -0.48 15.79
N THR A 335 18.45 -1.28 16.70
CA THR A 335 19.22 -2.25 17.49
C THR A 335 19.36 -3.63 16.82
N ARG A 336 18.94 -3.76 15.57
CA ARG A 336 18.97 -5.00 14.78
C ARG A 336 19.94 -4.97 13.59
N ASP A 337 20.67 -3.87 13.44
CA ASP A 337 21.90 -3.82 12.63
C ASP A 337 23.06 -4.30 13.50
#